data_AF-A0A2H0VU49-F1
#
_entry.id   AF-A0A2H0VU49-F1
#
_cell.length_a   1.000
_cell.length_b   1.000
_cell.length_c   1.000
_cell.angle_alpha   90.00
_cell.angle_beta   90.00
_cell.angle_gamma   90.00
#
_symmetry.space_group_name_H-M   'P 1'
#
loop_
_entity.id
_entity.type
_entity.pdbx_description
1 polymer ?
#
loop_
_entity_poly.entity_id
_entity_poly.type
_entity_poly.pdbx_seq_one_letter_code
_entity_poly.pdbx_strand_id
1 'polypeptide(L)' 'MAKKKKKESASVSEMEAQVHILDRELFQLRNELATQRKLEKPHLIKAKRKEKARILTKLTLKTKEAV' A
#
# COMPACT_ATOMS: atom_id res chain seq x y z
N MET A 1 -3.18 9.07 -25.84
CA MET A 1 -2.15 8.15 -26.39
C MET A 1 -1.59 7.29 -25.26
N ALA A 2 -1.41 6.00 -25.53
CA ALA A 2 -1.47 4.89 -24.60
C ALA A 2 -0.30 4.71 -23.61
N LYS A 3 -0.61 4.30 -22.38
CA LYS A 3 0.13 3.27 -21.60
C LYS A 3 -0.71 2.73 -20.43
N LYS A 4 -1.97 2.36 -20.73
CA LYS A 4 -2.72 1.39 -19.93
C LYS A 4 -2.23 0.02 -20.40
N LYS A 5 -1.86 -0.87 -19.48
CA LYS A 5 -1.25 -2.21 -19.70
C LYS A 5 0.27 -2.22 -19.58
N LYS A 6 0.75 -2.36 -18.34
CA LYS A 6 1.85 -3.23 -17.89
C LYS A 6 2.13 -2.92 -16.42
N LYS A 7 1.24 -3.39 -15.56
CA LYS A 7 1.70 -3.98 -14.29
C LYS A 7 1.20 -5.40 -14.37
N GLU A 8 1.98 -6.19 -15.10
CA GLU A 8 1.95 -7.64 -15.02
C GLU A 8 1.79 -8.03 -13.56
N SER A 9 0.93 -9.01 -13.37
CA SER A 9 0.58 -9.66 -12.12
C SER A 9 1.77 -9.77 -11.17
N ALA A 10 1.91 -8.81 -10.25
CA ALA A 10 2.65 -9.09 -9.03
C ALA A 10 2.07 -10.39 -8.46
N SER A 11 2.94 -11.32 -8.08
CA SER A 11 2.50 -12.55 -7.43
C SER A 11 1.66 -12.21 -6.20
N VAL A 12 0.75 -13.10 -5.79
CA VAL A 12 -0.03 -12.90 -4.55
C VAL A 12 0.93 -12.64 -3.38
N SER A 13 2.03 -13.40 -3.32
CA SER A 13 3.09 -13.23 -2.33
C SER A 13 3.78 -11.86 -2.37
N GLU A 14 4.00 -11.30 -3.56
CA GLU A 14 4.61 -9.97 -3.71
C GLU A 14 3.66 -8.85 -3.28
N MET A 15 2.36 -9.01 -3.54
CA MET A 15 1.33 -8.07 -3.09
C MET A 15 1.19 -8.10 -1.56
N GLU A 16 1.27 -9.29 -0.95
CA GLU A 16 1.30 -9.44 0.51
C GLU A 16 2.57 -8.80 1.11
N ALA A 17 3.75 -9.05 0.51
CA ALA A 17 4.99 -8.42 0.93
C ALA A 17 4.91 -6.89 0.83
N GLN A 18 4.31 -6.34 -0.23
CA GLN A 18 4.07 -4.90 -0.36
C GLN A 18 3.14 -4.35 0.73
N VAL A 19 2.09 -5.09 1.12
CA VAL A 19 1.23 -4.69 2.24
C VAL A 19 2.03 -4.61 3.55
N HIS A 20 2.89 -5.60 3.82
CA HIS A 20 3.74 -5.59 5.02
C HIS A 20 4.72 -4.42 5.04
N ILE A 21 5.31 -4.06 3.89
CA ILE A 21 6.18 -2.89 3.78
C ILE A 21 5.39 -1.61 4.09
N LEU A 22 4.22 -1.45 3.48
CA LEU A 22 3.37 -0.28 3.70
C LEU A 22 2.90 -0.16 5.16
N ASP A 23 2.68 -1.29 5.85
CA ASP A 23 2.35 -1.28 7.27
C ASP A 23 3.50 -0.82 8.15
N ARG A 24 4.73 -1.24 7.84
CA ARG A 24 5.93 -0.75 8.54
C ARG A 24 6.12 0.75 8.33
N GLU A 25 5.98 1.24 7.11
CA GLU A 25 6.08 2.67 6.81
C GLU A 25 4.98 3.48 7.51
N LEU A 26 3.75 2.99 7.53
CA LEU A 26 2.65 3.65 8.26
C LEU A 26 2.89 3.65 9.77
N PHE A 27 3.48 2.59 10.31
CA PHE A 27 3.86 2.53 11.72
C PHE A 27 4.96 3.54 12.05
N GLN A 28 5.99 3.64 11.21
CA GLN A 28 7.05 4.64 11.34
C GLN A 28 6.49 6.06 11.33
N LEU A 29 5.67 6.40 10.33
CA LEU A 29 5.04 7.72 10.23
C LEU A 29 4.12 8.03 11.44
N ARG A 30 3.46 7.02 12.01
CA ARG A 30 2.65 7.19 13.23
C ARG A 30 3.51 7.41 14.46
N ASN A 31 4.62 6.69 14.58
CA ASN A 31 5.57 6.88 15.68
C ASN A 31 6.21 8.26 15.59
N GLU A 32 6.69 8.67 14.41
CA GLU A 32 7.21 10.02 14.18
C GLU A 32 6.19 11.10 14.60
N LEU A 33 4.92 10.93 14.21
CA LEU A 33 3.85 11.85 14.63
C LEU A 33 3.70 11.89 16.16
N ALA A 34 3.73 10.73 16.82
CA ALA A 34 3.56 10.62 18.26
C ALA A 34 4.74 11.20 19.03
N THR A 35 5.97 10.92 18.60
CA THR A 35 7.21 11.34 19.28
C THR A 35 7.53 12.80 19.02
N GLN A 36 7.44 13.26 17.77
CA GLN A 36 7.86 14.61 17.38
C GLN A 36 6.69 15.63 17.43
N ARG A 37 5.44 15.15 17.55
CA ARG A 37 4.20 15.95 17.42
C ARG A 37 4.08 16.75 16.11
N LYS A 38 4.97 16.48 15.17
CA LYS A 38 5.07 17.11 13.85
C LYS A 38 5.46 16.01 12.86
N LEU A 39 4.88 16.08 11.67
CA LEU A 39 5.29 15.26 10.54
C LEU A 39 5.77 16.19 9.44
N GLU A 40 6.93 15.93 8.85
CA GLU A 40 7.40 16.72 7.71
C GLU A 40 6.42 16.64 6.53
N LYS A 41 5.82 15.46 6.32
CA LYS A 41 4.95 15.19 5.16
C LYS A 41 3.69 14.43 5.57
N PRO A 42 2.71 15.09 6.22
CA PRO A 42 1.49 14.45 6.73
C PRO A 42 0.64 13.79 5.63
N HIS A 43 0.74 14.27 4.39
CA HIS A 43 0.06 13.69 3.24
C HIS A 43 0.56 12.28 2.89
N LEU A 44 1.77 11.89 3.30
CA LEU A 44 2.29 10.53 3.08
C LEU A 44 1.45 9.47 3.77
N ILE A 45 0.94 9.74 4.99
CA ILE A 45 0.05 8.79 5.69
C ILE A 45 -1.19 8.50 4.83
N LYS A 46 -1.80 9.54 4.27
CA LYS A 46 -2.99 9.40 3.41
C LYS A 46 -2.66 8.68 2.10
N ALA A 47 -1.53 9.01 1.48
CA ALA A 47 -1.08 8.38 0.25
C ALA A 47 -0.81 6.87 0.44
N LYS A 48 -0.05 6.51 1.48
CA LYS A 48 0.33 5.13 1.82
C LYS A 48 -0.89 4.29 2.24
N ARG A 49 -1.84 4.85 3.00
CA ARG A 49 -3.13 4.18 3.28
C ARG A 49 -3.92 3.88 2.01
N LYS A 50 -3.99 4.84 1.08
CA LYS A 50 -4.70 4.65 -0.20
C LYS A 50 -4.00 3.61 -1.08
N GLU A 51 -2.68 3.57 -1.06
CA GLU A 51 -1.88 2.57 -1.75
C GLU A 51 -2.13 1.16 -1.18
N LYS A 52 -2.07 0.99 0.14
CA LYS A 52 -2.40 -0.27 0.81
C LYS A 52 -3.82 -0.74 0.44
N ALA A 53 -4.80 0.16 0.50
CA ALA A 53 -6.18 -0.17 0.13
C ALA A 53 -6.29 -0.69 -1.31
N ARG A 54 -5.58 -0.06 -2.27
CA ARG A 54 -5.57 -0.51 -3.66
C ARG A 54 -4.96 -1.90 -3.84
N ILE A 55 -3.91 -2.23 -3.09
CA ILE A 55 -3.27 -3.55 -3.14
C ILE A 55 -4.20 -4.61 -2.54
N LEU A 56 -4.82 -4.31 -1.40
CA LEU A 56 -5.81 -5.19 -0.78
C LEU A 56 -7.00 -5.46 -1.71
N THR A 57 -7.54 -4.42 -2.38
CA THR A 57 -8.61 -4.62 -3.36
C THR A 57 -8.18 -5.57 -4.48
N LYS A 58 -6.95 -5.44 -5.00
CA LYS A 58 -6.43 -6.35 -6.02
C LYS A 58 -6.26 -7.78 -5.51
N LEU A 59 -5.79 -7.94 -4.27
CA LEU A 59 -5.71 -9.25 -3.63
C LEU A 59 -7.10 -9.89 -3.52
N THR A 60 -8.09 -9.16 -3.01
CA THR A 60 -9.47 -9.64 -2.90
C THR A 60 -10.09 -10.01 -4.26
N LEU A 61 -9.80 -9.23 -5.31
CA LEU A 61 -10.25 -9.56 -6.67
C LEU A 61 -9.59 -10.85 -7.17
N LYS A 62 -8.27 -10.99 -7.01
CA LYS A 62 -7.56 -12.23 -7.37
C LYS A 62 -8.06 -13.45 -6.60
N THR A 63 -8.32 -13.33 -5.30
CA THR A 63 -8.83 -14.46 -4.51
C THR A 63 -10.24 -14.85 -4.94
N LYS A 64 -11.07 -13.90 -5.38
CA LYS A 64 -12.41 -14.18 -5.92
C LYS A 64 -12.38 -14.79 -7.31
N GLU A 65 -11.41 -14.42 -8.16
CA GLU A 65 -11.23 -15.01 -9.50
C GLU A 65 -10.65 -16.44 -9.44
N ALA A 66 -10.00 -16.81 -8.33
CA ALA A 66 -9.42 -18.14 -8.12
C ALA A 66 -10.41 -19.17 -7.50
N VAL A 67 -11.61 -18.73 -7.10
CA VAL A 67 -12.71 -19.55 -6.55
C VAL A 67 -13.75 -19.74 -7.64
#